data_AF-A0A965L3Q8-F1
#
_entry.id   AF-A0A965L3Q8-F1
#
_cell.length_a   1.000
_cell.length_b   1.000
_cell.length_c   1.000
_cell.angle_alpha   90.00
_cell.angle_beta   90.00
_cell.angle_gamma   90.00
#
_symmetry.space_group_name_H-M   'P 1'
#
loop_
_entity.id
_entity.type
_entity.pdbx_description
1 polymer ?
#
loop_
_entity_poly.entity_id
_entity_poly.type
_entity_poly.pdbx_seq_one_letter_code
_entity_poly.pdbx_strand_id
1 'polypeptide(L)'
;MQKTVVIDVVGLSESIISEHTTYLKSYIEKNHLSKIKPVLPAVTTTAQSCYVTGKYPTEHGIVGNGWYDRTDSEVKFWKQSNQLVSSPKIWDEAKKKDPTFTCAKMFWWYNMYSSADYSVTPRPQYLSLIHI
;
A
#
# COMPACT_ATOMS: atom_id res chain seq x y z
N MET A 1 -10.50 -21.87 -3.51
CA MET A 1 -9.92 -20.67 -2.86
C MET A 1 -11.02 -19.63 -2.72
N GLN A 2 -11.18 -19.00 -1.55
CA GLN A 2 -12.14 -17.90 -1.38
C GLN A 2 -11.54 -16.63 -1.98
N LYS A 3 -12.27 -15.96 -2.88
CA LYS A 3 -11.84 -14.68 -3.44
C LYS A 3 -11.87 -13.63 -2.31
N THR A 4 -10.74 -12.99 -2.06
CA THR A 4 -10.59 -12.00 -0.98
C THR A 4 -10.19 -10.66 -1.57
N VAL A 5 -10.87 -9.60 -1.12
CA VAL A 5 -10.57 -8.21 -1.46
C VAL A 5 -10.10 -7.51 -0.20
N VAL A 6 -8.95 -6.85 -0.29
CA VAL A 6 -8.42 -5.99 0.78
C VAL A 6 -8.46 -4.55 0.28
N ILE A 7 -9.14 -3.68 1.02
CA ILE A 7 -9.26 -2.26 0.72
C ILE A 7 -8.52 -1.49 1.81
N ASP A 8 -7.54 -0.68 1.41
CA ASP A 8 -6.88 0.29 2.27
C ASP A 8 -7.51 1.67 2.02
N VAL A 9 -8.12 2.24 3.06
CA VAL A 9 -8.74 3.58 3.01
C VAL A 9 -7.91 4.51 3.87
N VAL A 10 -7.03 5.27 3.22
CA VAL A 10 -6.09 6.16 3.91
C VAL A 10 -6.84 7.19 4.75
N GLY A 11 -6.51 7.25 6.05
CA GLY A 11 -7.10 8.20 7.00
C GLY A 11 -8.45 7.79 7.57
N LEU A 12 -9.00 6.63 7.20
CA LEU A 12 -10.22 6.11 7.82
C LEU A 12 -9.93 5.68 9.27
N SER A 13 -10.65 6.27 10.22
CA SER A 13 -10.64 5.90 11.63
C SER A 13 -12.05 5.64 12.13
N GLU A 14 -12.19 4.91 13.24
CA GLU A 14 -13.50 4.71 13.89
C GLU A 14 -14.19 6.03 14.25
N SER A 15 -13.43 7.07 14.57
CA SER A 15 -13.97 8.37 14.99
C SER A 15 -14.73 9.12 13.90
N ILE A 16 -14.52 8.77 12.62
CA ILE A 16 -15.24 9.39 11.50
C ILE A 16 -16.39 8.51 10.99
N ILE A 17 -16.60 7.34 11.59
CA ILE A 17 -17.73 6.46 11.27
C ILE A 17 -18.95 6.92 12.07
N SER A 18 -19.95 7.44 11.37
CA SER A 18 -21.17 8.01 11.95
C SER A 18 -22.43 7.58 11.20
N GLU A 19 -23.59 8.11 11.59
CA GLU A 19 -24.87 7.96 10.90
C GLU A 19 -24.82 8.37 9.42
N HIS A 20 -23.91 9.26 9.03
CA HIS A 20 -23.68 9.67 7.64
C HIS A 20 -22.90 8.64 6.81
N THR A 21 -22.30 7.63 7.45
CA THR A 21 -21.58 6.52 6.81
C THR A 21 -22.41 5.24 6.85
N THR A 22 -23.69 5.32 6.50
CA THR A 22 -24.72 4.31 6.82
C THR A 22 -24.34 2.90 6.37
N TYR A 23 -23.77 2.74 5.17
CA TYR A 23 -23.33 1.42 4.68
C TYR A 23 -22.18 0.85 5.53
N LEU A 24 -21.12 1.64 5.75
CA LEU A 24 -19.95 1.20 6.52
C LEU A 24 -20.33 0.88 7.97
N LYS A 25 -21.16 1.72 8.59
CA LYS A 25 -21.68 1.50 9.95
C LYS A 25 -22.43 0.17 10.03
N SER A 26 -23.41 -0.06 9.14
CA SER A 26 -24.19 -1.30 9.13
C SER A 26 -23.37 -2.55 8.78
N TYR A 27 -22.31 -2.39 7.97
CA TYR A 27 -21.38 -3.48 7.67
C TYR A 27 -20.59 -3.87 8.91
N ILE A 28 -20.05 -2.89 9.65
CA ILE A 28 -19.28 -3.14 10.86
C ILE A 28 -20.14 -3.79 11.96
N GLU A 29 -21.38 -3.33 12.15
CA GLU A 29 -22.31 -3.91 13.15
C GLU A 29 -22.61 -5.40 12.93
N LYS A 30 -22.53 -5.86 11.67
CA LYS A 30 -22.79 -7.27 11.30
C LYS A 30 -21.52 -8.12 11.21
N ASN A 31 -20.35 -7.50 11.28
CA ASN A 31 -19.06 -8.14 11.04
C ASN A 31 -18.07 -7.84 12.17
N HIS A 32 -16.81 -8.22 11.96
CA HIS A 32 -15.77 -8.04 12.96
C HIS A 32 -15.05 -6.70 12.76
N LEU A 33 -14.90 -5.96 13.86
CA LEU A 33 -14.04 -4.79 13.94
C LEU A 33 -12.80 -5.14 14.77
N SER A 34 -11.62 -4.73 14.32
CA SER A 34 -10.38 -4.95 15.04
C SER A 34 -9.45 -3.76 14.89
N LYS A 35 -8.80 -3.38 15.99
CA LYS A 35 -7.83 -2.30 16.03
C LYS A 35 -6.45 -2.84 15.71
N ILE A 36 -5.75 -2.15 14.80
CA ILE A 36 -4.36 -2.45 14.46
C ILE A 36 -3.50 -1.37 15.11
N LYS A 37 -2.44 -1.78 15.81
CA LYS A 37 -1.42 -0.84 16.27
C LYS A 37 -0.65 -0.33 15.05
N PRO A 38 -0.67 0.97 14.74
CA PRO A 38 0.01 1.48 13.56
C PRO A 38 1.54 1.37 13.71
N VAL A 39 2.22 1.22 12.58
CA VAL A 39 3.68 1.38 12.51
C VAL A 39 4.07 2.84 12.81
N LEU A 40 5.26 3.04 13.37
CA LEU A 40 5.89 4.36 13.49
C LEU A 40 7.09 4.44 12.54
N PRO A 41 7.17 5.47 11.65
CA PRO A 41 6.21 6.55 11.44
C PRO A 41 4.93 6.09 10.71
N ALA A 42 3.78 6.60 11.14
CA ALA A 42 2.45 6.23 10.61
C ALA A 42 2.11 6.95 9.30
N VAL A 43 3.01 6.89 8.33
CA VAL A 43 2.84 7.47 6.98
C VAL A 43 2.49 6.39 5.96
N THR A 44 1.77 6.78 4.90
CA THR A 44 1.09 5.87 3.96
C THR A 44 1.99 4.79 3.37
N THR A 45 3.13 5.17 2.79
CA THR A 45 4.04 4.21 2.11
C THR A 45 4.63 3.18 3.08
N THR A 46 4.98 3.60 4.29
CA THR A 46 5.46 2.74 5.38
C THR A 46 4.37 1.75 5.79
N ALA A 47 3.17 2.25 6.14
CA ALA A 47 2.06 1.43 6.60
C ALA A 47 1.62 0.40 5.55
N GLN A 48 1.47 0.82 4.28
CA GLN A 48 1.11 -0.08 3.21
C GLN A 48 2.17 -1.16 2.98
N SER A 49 3.46 -0.80 3.07
CA SER A 49 4.56 -1.78 2.95
C SER A 49 4.52 -2.80 4.08
N CYS A 50 4.21 -2.39 5.32
CA CYS A 50 3.98 -3.32 6.42
C CYS A 50 2.83 -4.28 6.11
N TYR A 51 1.69 -3.79 5.63
CA TYR A 51 0.52 -4.63 5.36
C TYR A 51 0.75 -5.66 4.24
N VAL A 52 1.39 -5.25 3.14
CA VAL A 52 1.58 -6.16 2.00
C VAL A 52 2.74 -7.14 2.19
N THR A 53 3.66 -6.88 3.12
CA THR A 53 4.80 -7.77 3.41
C THR A 53 4.66 -8.55 4.72
N GLY A 54 3.84 -8.06 5.65
CA GLY A 54 3.80 -8.55 7.03
C GLY A 54 5.07 -8.26 7.84
N LYS A 55 5.93 -7.36 7.36
CA LYS A 55 7.23 -7.03 7.96
C LYS A 55 7.29 -5.60 8.48
N TYR A 56 8.27 -5.30 9.33
CA TYR A 56 8.53 -3.94 9.82
C TYR A 56 9.46 -3.15 8.87
N PRO A 57 9.53 -1.80 9.00
CA PRO A 57 10.40 -0.97 8.17
C PRO A 57 11.88 -1.34 8.22
N THR A 58 12.34 -1.92 9.34
CA THR A 58 13.69 -2.46 9.50
C THR A 58 14.00 -3.63 8.57
N GLU A 59 12.98 -4.30 8.03
CA GLU A 59 13.13 -5.41 7.08
C GLU A 59 12.80 -4.98 5.65
N HIS A 60 11.64 -4.33 5.42
CA HIS A 60 11.21 -3.99 4.07
C HIS A 60 11.81 -2.68 3.52
N GLY A 61 12.50 -1.89 4.37
CA GLY A 61 13.30 -0.72 3.97
C GLY A 61 12.53 0.57 3.72
N ILE A 62 11.21 0.55 3.74
CA ILE A 62 10.38 1.74 3.52
C ILE A 62 10.10 2.43 4.85
N VAL A 63 10.76 3.57 5.09
CA VAL A 63 10.64 4.32 6.34
C VAL A 63 9.78 5.58 6.22
N GLY A 64 9.40 5.97 5.00
CA GLY A 64 8.51 7.10 4.79
C GLY A 64 8.20 7.36 3.32
N ASN A 65 7.38 8.39 3.08
CA ASN A 65 6.96 8.78 1.73
C ASN A 65 8.11 9.37 0.90
N GLY A 66 9.23 9.71 1.53
CA GLY A 66 10.45 10.14 0.87
C GLY A 66 11.60 10.22 1.85
N TRP A 67 12.82 10.24 1.32
CA TRP A 67 14.06 10.37 2.07
C TRP A 67 15.15 10.98 1.20
N TYR A 68 16.24 11.38 1.83
CA TYR A 68 17.45 11.81 1.14
C TYR A 68 18.21 10.58 0.63
N ASP A 69 18.36 10.48 -0.69
CA ASP A 69 19.16 9.46 -1.35
C ASP A 69 20.60 9.95 -1.45
N ARG A 70 21.50 9.28 -0.73
CA ARG A 70 22.92 9.66 -0.65
C ARG A 70 23.69 9.35 -1.93
N THR A 71 23.21 8.43 -2.76
CA THR A 71 23.87 8.05 -4.02
C THR A 71 23.79 9.21 -5.00
N ASP A 72 22.58 9.77 -5.13
CA ASP A 72 22.32 10.86 -6.07
C ASP A 72 22.35 12.24 -5.41
N SER A 73 22.49 12.29 -4.09
CA SER A 73 22.44 13.52 -3.27
C SER A 73 21.15 14.33 -3.43
N GLU A 74 20.01 13.63 -3.56
CA GLU A 74 18.70 14.23 -3.81
C GLU A 74 17.67 13.82 -2.75
N VAL A 75 16.75 14.73 -2.43
CA VAL A 75 15.52 14.36 -1.70
C VAL A 75 14.53 13.75 -2.68
N LYS A 76 14.15 12.50 -2.44
CA LYS A 76 13.29 11.71 -3.32
C LYS A 76 11.98 11.40 -2.63
N PHE A 77 10.88 11.91 -3.18
CA PHE A 77 9.52 11.63 -2.69
C PHE A 77 8.75 10.71 -3.62
N TRP A 78 7.81 9.96 -3.02
CA TRP A 78 6.74 9.24 -3.71
C TRP A 78 7.23 8.29 -4.80
N LYS A 79 8.34 7.60 -4.53
CA LYS A 79 8.87 6.59 -5.45
C LYS A 79 7.89 5.45 -5.61
N GLN A 80 7.81 4.94 -6.84
CA GLN A 80 6.81 3.95 -7.24
C GLN A 80 7.40 2.58 -7.58
N SER A 81 8.73 2.46 -7.70
CA SER A 81 9.38 1.18 -8.03
C SER A 81 9.12 0.15 -6.93
N ASN A 82 8.56 -1.01 -7.29
CA ASN A 82 8.32 -2.09 -6.36
C ASN A 82 9.62 -2.67 -5.77
N GLN A 83 10.74 -2.55 -6.48
CA GLN A 83 12.06 -3.04 -6.05
C GLN A 83 12.62 -2.30 -4.83
N LEU A 84 12.06 -1.14 -4.47
CA LEU A 84 12.43 -0.43 -3.24
C LEU A 84 11.92 -1.15 -1.98
N VAL A 85 10.92 -2.02 -2.12
CA VAL A 85 10.40 -2.83 -1.01
C VAL A 85 11.17 -4.15 -0.99
N SER A 86 12.12 -4.26 -0.06
CA SER A 86 13.09 -5.37 -0.02
C SER A 86 12.49 -6.71 0.43
N SER A 87 11.35 -6.70 1.12
CA SER A 87 10.68 -7.91 1.60
C SER A 87 9.73 -8.49 0.54
N PRO A 88 9.55 -9.83 0.51
CA PRO A 88 8.52 -10.47 -0.30
C PRO A 88 7.13 -9.95 0.05
N LYS A 89 6.26 -9.84 -0.96
CA LYS A 89 4.86 -9.42 -0.75
C LYS A 89 3.99 -10.66 -0.59
N ILE A 90 2.80 -10.47 -0.02
CA ILE A 90 1.87 -11.57 0.30
C ILE A 90 1.54 -12.42 -0.93
N TRP A 91 1.45 -11.82 -2.12
CA TRP A 91 1.19 -12.56 -3.36
C TRP A 91 2.41 -13.34 -3.86
N ASP A 92 3.64 -12.89 -3.58
CA ASP A 92 4.85 -13.65 -3.89
C ASP A 92 4.88 -14.94 -3.06
N GLU A 93 4.57 -14.82 -1.77
CA GLU A 93 4.49 -15.98 -0.85
C GLU A 93 3.30 -16.89 -1.17
N ALA A 94 2.16 -16.34 -1.58
CA ALA A 94 1.01 -17.12 -2.00
C ALA A 94 1.32 -17.94 -3.26
N LYS A 95 1.98 -17.34 -4.27
CA LYS A 95 2.39 -18.04 -5.50
C LYS A 95 3.40 -19.16 -5.26
N LYS A 96 4.27 -19.04 -4.25
CA LYS A 96 5.17 -20.13 -3.86
C LYS A 96 4.41 -21.35 -3.32
N LYS A 97 3.27 -21.14 -2.66
CA LYS A 97 2.43 -22.21 -2.10
C LYS A 97 1.47 -22.79 -3.13
N ASP A 98 0.96 -21.95 -4.03
CA ASP A 98 0.06 -22.32 -5.11
C ASP A 98 0.42 -21.52 -6.38
N PRO A 99 1.11 -22.14 -7.35
CA PRO A 99 1.49 -21.49 -8.61
C PRO A 99 0.31 -20.96 -9.43
N THR A 100 -0.92 -21.40 -9.15
CA THR A 100 -2.14 -20.94 -9.83
C THR A 100 -2.76 -19.70 -9.17
N PHE A 101 -2.23 -19.26 -8.03
CA PHE A 101 -2.69 -18.07 -7.33
C PHE A 101 -2.53 -16.81 -8.18
N THR A 102 -3.61 -16.04 -8.32
CA THR A 102 -3.62 -14.76 -9.03
C THR A 102 -3.87 -13.59 -8.09
N CYS A 103 -3.17 -12.47 -8.30
CA CYS A 103 -3.32 -11.24 -7.52
C CYS A 103 -3.56 -10.01 -8.41
N ALA A 104 -4.48 -9.15 -7.99
CA ALA A 104 -4.71 -7.83 -8.56
C ALA A 104 -4.33 -6.74 -7.54
N LYS A 105 -3.35 -5.89 -7.87
CA LYS A 105 -2.89 -4.76 -7.05
C LYS A 105 -3.29 -3.43 -7.70
N MET A 106 -4.33 -2.80 -7.16
CA MET A 106 -4.93 -1.59 -7.74
C MET A 106 -4.69 -0.36 -6.87
N PHE A 107 -3.93 0.61 -7.37
CA PHE A 107 -3.69 1.93 -6.75
C PHE A 107 -2.91 1.97 -5.43
N TRP A 108 -2.39 0.83 -4.95
CA TRP A 108 -1.47 0.78 -3.80
C TRP A 108 -0.09 1.38 -4.14
N TRP A 109 0.67 1.85 -3.15
CA TRP A 109 2.04 2.34 -3.36
C TRP A 109 3.03 1.25 -3.79
N TYR A 110 4.15 1.69 -4.38
CA TYR A 110 5.19 0.83 -4.94
C TYR A 110 4.63 -0.18 -5.95
N ASN A 111 3.80 0.29 -6.87
CA ASN A 111 3.11 -0.59 -7.83
C ASN A 111 3.80 -0.70 -9.19
N MET A 112 4.70 0.24 -9.53
CA MET A 112 5.45 0.14 -10.78
C MET A 112 6.35 -1.09 -10.74
N TYR A 113 6.21 -1.95 -11.74
CA TYR A 113 6.95 -3.19 -11.88
C TYR A 113 6.71 -4.18 -10.71
N SER A 114 5.48 -4.19 -10.18
CA SER A 114 5.02 -5.21 -9.22
C SER A 114 4.95 -6.61 -9.87
N SER A 115 5.17 -7.65 -9.07
CA SER A 115 5.02 -9.07 -9.47
C SER A 115 3.57 -9.59 -9.42
N ALA A 116 2.61 -8.74 -9.06
CA ALA A 116 1.18 -9.06 -9.13
C ALA A 116 0.75 -9.27 -10.59
N ASP A 117 -0.20 -10.19 -10.82
CA ASP A 117 -0.66 -10.56 -12.18
C ASP A 117 -1.35 -9.39 -12.89
N TYR A 118 -2.08 -8.58 -12.13
CA TYR A 118 -2.73 -7.39 -12.62
C TYR A 118 -2.35 -6.20 -11.74
N SER A 119 -1.92 -5.10 -12.34
CA SER A 119 -1.59 -3.89 -11.60
C SER A 119 -2.06 -2.64 -12.33
N VAL A 120 -2.66 -1.71 -11.58
CA VAL A 120 -2.97 -0.36 -12.07
C VAL A 120 -2.32 0.64 -11.14
N THR A 121 -1.49 1.53 -11.71
CA THR A 121 -0.88 2.64 -10.99
C THR A 121 -1.40 3.95 -11.56
N PRO A 122 -1.82 4.92 -10.72
CA PRO A 122 -2.02 6.26 -11.21
C PRO A 122 -0.65 6.81 -11.63
N ARG A 123 -0.56 7.35 -12.84
CA ARG A 123 0.64 8.04 -13.32
C ARG A 123 0.43 9.53 -13.13
N PRO A 124 1.19 10.21 -12.25
CA PRO A 124 1.15 11.66 -12.17
C PRO A 124 1.47 12.26 -13.54
N GLN A 125 0.53 13.03 -14.09
CA GLN A 125 0.77 13.87 -15.25
C GLN A 125 1.22 15.23 -14.71
N TYR A 126 2.52 15.49 -14.73
CA TYR A 126 3.03 16.84 -14.49
C TYR A 126 2.83 17.61 -15.79
N LEU A 127 2.01 18.67 -15.76
CA LEU A 127 1.94 19.61 -16.87
C LEU A 127 3.34 20.17 -17.09
N SER A 128 3.95 19.87 -18.23
CA SER A 128 5.12 20.62 -18.69
C SER A 128 4.64 22.03 -19.02
N LEU A 129 4.82 22.97 -18.09
CA LEU A 129 4.74 24.39 -18.40
C LEU A 129 5.91 24.73 -19.34
N ILE A 130 5.70 24.49 -20.63
CA ILE A 130 6.48 25.16 -21.67
C ILE A 130 5.82 26.54 -21.81
N HIS A 131 6.23 27.49 -20.97
CA HIS A 131 6.12 28.89 -21.34
C HIS A 131 7.40 29.24 -22.13
N ILE A 132 7.25 29.27 -23.46
CA ILE A 132 8.12 30.05 -24.35
C ILE A 132 7.56 31.47 -24.38
#